data_AF-A0A6A6J6N3-F1
#
_entry.id   AF-A0A6A6J6N3-F1
#
_cell.length_a   1.000
_cell.length_b   1.000
_cell.length_c   1.000
_cell.angle_alpha   90.00
_cell.angle_beta   90.00
_cell.angle_gamma   90.00
#
_symmetry.space_group_name_H-M   'P 1'
#
loop_
_entity.id
_entity.type
_entity.pdbx_description
1 polymer ?
#
loop_
_entity_poly.entity_id
_entity_poly.type
_entity_poly.pdbx_seq_one_letter_code
_entity_poly.pdbx_strand_id
1 'polypeptide(L)' 'QVCNIVCDQSTQRVFVRLELHFTPTKELLGQDPSSQAVRLAEHSIYQFEGGKLIRMWTIVDWEGLRRHMVAH' A
#
# COMPACT_ATOMS: atom_id res chain seq x y z
N GLN A 1 -1.23 8.64 2.95
CA GLN A 1 -0.76 9.84 2.24
C GLN A 1 -0.21 9.44 0.88
N VAL A 2 -0.49 10.22 -0.17
CA VAL A 2 0.18 10.09 -1.46
C VAL A 2 1.46 10.90 -1.40
N CYS A 3 2.60 10.24 -1.63
CA CYS A 3 3.91 10.89 -1.61
C CYS A 3 4.33 11.33 -3.01
N ASN A 4 4.09 10.48 -4.02
CA ASN A 4 4.44 10.75 -5.41
C ASN A 4 3.38 10.18 -6.35
N ILE A 5 3.15 10.84 -7.47
CA ILE A 5 2.30 10.37 -8.57
C ILE A 5 3.02 10.57 -9.90
N VAL A 6 3.01 9.56 -10.76
CA VAL A 6 3.55 9.61 -12.12
C VAL A 6 2.53 9.01 -13.07
N CYS A 7 2.17 9.74 -14.12
CA CYS A 7 1.20 9.30 -15.11
C CYS A 7 1.89 8.98 -16.44
N ASP A 8 1.64 7.80 -16.97
CA ASP A 8 1.98 7.44 -18.35
C ASP A 8 0.69 7.37 -19.17
N GLN A 9 0.46 8.40 -19.98
CA GLN A 9 -0.72 8.48 -20.83
C GLN A 9 -0.70 7.44 -21.97
N SER A 10 0.46 7.06 -22.48
CA SER A 10 0.56 6.15 -23.62
C SER A 10 0.06 4.76 -23.27
N THR A 11 0.37 4.32 -22.05
CA THR A 11 -0.09 3.03 -21.51
C THR A 11 -1.30 3.16 -20.60
N GLN A 12 -1.84 4.36 -20.37
CA GLN A 12 -2.94 4.62 -19.43
C GLN A 12 -2.65 4.08 -18.01
N ARG A 13 -1.45 4.37 -17.50
CA ARG A 13 -1.00 3.94 -16.17
C ARG A 13 -0.73 5.09 -15.24
N VAL A 14 -0.99 4.87 -13.96
CA VAL A 14 -0.62 5.77 -12.87
C VAL A 14 0.20 5.00 -11.86
N PHE A 15 1.44 5.41 -11.65
CA PHE A 15 2.25 4.98 -10.53
C PHE A 15 2.03 5.91 -9.34
N VAL A 16 1.92 5.34 -8.15
CA VAL A 16 1.72 6.06 -6.89
C VAL A 16 2.64 5.47 -5.82
N ARG A 17 3.35 6.34 -5.09
CA ARG A 17 3.96 6.00 -3.80
C ARG A 17 2.97 6.38 -2.70
N LEU A 18 2.55 5.40 -1.93
CA LEU A 18 1.65 5.56 -0.79
C LEU A 18 2.40 5.31 0.51
N GLU A 19 2.01 6.08 1.52
CA GLU A 19 2.32 5.80 2.91
C GLU A 19 1.02 5.61 3.70
N LEU A 20 0.77 4.41 4.19
CA LEU A 20 -0.44 4.04 4.91
C LEU A 20 -0.18 4.05 6.41
N HIS A 21 -1.09 4.68 7.15
CA HIS A 21 -1.07 4.76 8.60
C HIS A 21 -2.39 4.20 9.10
N PHE A 22 -2.37 3.11 9.87
CA PHE A 22 -3.60 2.49 10.35
C PHE A 22 -3.34 1.67 11.62
N THR A 23 -4.40 1.40 12.38
CA THR A 23 -4.37 0.49 13.55
C THR A 23 -5.01 -0.83 13.16
N PRO A 24 -4.29 -1.96 13.20
CA PRO A 24 -4.87 -3.27 12.87
C PRO A 24 -5.95 -3.67 13.89
N THR A 25 -7.21 -3.66 13.48
CA THR A 25 -8.36 -4.07 14.32
C THR A 25 -8.71 -5.55 14.19
N LYS A 26 -8.01 -6.26 13.30
CA LYS A 26 -8.10 -7.70 13.04
C LYS A 26 -6.68 -8.27 12.94
N GLU A 27 -6.58 -9.59 13.00
CA GLU A 27 -5.31 -10.29 12.77
C GLU A 27 -4.68 -9.84 11.45
N LEU A 28 -3.39 -9.54 11.49
CA LEU A 28 -2.63 -9.11 10.33
C LEU A 28 -1.21 -9.71 10.41
N LEU A 29 -0.78 -10.37 9.33
CA LEU A 29 0.53 -11.04 9.26
C LEU A 29 0.78 -12.05 10.41
N GLY A 30 -0.28 -12.75 10.85
CA GLY A 30 -0.21 -13.72 11.95
C GLY A 30 0.01 -13.10 13.32
N GLN A 31 -0.21 -11.79 13.48
CA GLN A 31 -0.20 -11.09 14.75
C GLN A 31 -1.63 -10.71 15.13
N ASP A 32 -1.96 -10.85 16.42
CA ASP A 32 -3.24 -10.42 16.98
C ASP A 32 -3.48 -8.91 16.76
N PRO A 33 -4.74 -8.45 16.76
CA PRO A 33 -5.06 -7.03 16.70
C PRO A 33 -4.28 -6.23 17.75
N SER A 34 -3.73 -5.09 17.34
CA SER A 34 -2.99 -4.19 18.22
C SER A 34 -3.70 -2.85 18.33
N SER A 35 -3.65 -2.23 19.50
CA SER A 35 -4.11 -0.85 19.70
C SER A 35 -3.14 0.17 19.11
N GLN A 36 -1.93 -0.26 18.71
CA GLN A 36 -0.90 0.61 18.16
C GLN A 36 -1.07 0.82 16.65
N ALA A 37 -0.91 2.08 16.23
CA ALA A 37 -0.89 2.43 14.81
C ALA A 37 0.45 2.02 14.17
N VAL A 38 0.36 1.44 12.98
CA VAL A 38 1.49 1.03 12.15
C VAL A 38 1.59 1.88 10.90
N ARG A 39 2.80 1.94 10.34
CA ARG A 39 3.12 2.63 9.07
C ARG A 39 3.58 1.62 8.05
N LEU A 40 3.11 1.77 6.82
CA LEU A 40 3.46 0.92 5.68
C LEU A 40 3.76 1.77 4.45
N ALA A 41 4.83 1.44 3.74
CA ALA A 41 5.12 2.00 2.42
C ALA A 41 4.64 1.06 1.32
N GLU A 42 3.91 1.61 0.35
CA GLU A 42 3.40 0.90 -0.80
C GLU A 42 3.76 1.64 -2.10
N HIS A 43 4.11 0.88 -3.12
CA HIS A 43 4.24 1.36 -4.49
C HIS A 43 3.21 0.65 -5.35
N SER A 44 2.32 1.42 -5.96
CA SER A 44 1.24 0.86 -6.77
C SER A 44 1.22 1.43 -8.16
N ILE A 45 0.99 0.57 -9.14
CA ILE A 45 0.74 0.92 -10.54
C ILE A 45 -0.69 0.52 -10.85
N TYR A 46 -1.49 1.50 -11.26
CA TYR A 46 -2.87 1.34 -11.67
C TYR A 46 -2.96 1.46 -13.19
N GLN A 47 -3.61 0.51 -13.84
CA GLN A 47 -3.89 0.53 -15.28
C GLN A 47 -5.36 0.81 -15.51
N PHE A 48 -5.64 1.76 -16.40
CA PHE A 48 -7.01 2.12 -16.77
C PHE A 48 -7.33 1.74 -18.21
N GLU A 49 -8.60 1.43 -18.47
CA GLU A 49 -9.18 1.27 -19.80
C GLU A 49 -10.61 1.81 -19.76
N GLY A 50 -10.97 2.68 -20.72
CA GLY A 50 -12.28 3.33 -20.74
C GLY A 50 -12.63 4.09 -19.45
N GLY A 51 -11.62 4.66 -18.77
CA GLY A 51 -11.77 5.35 -17.50
C GLY A 51 -11.98 4.44 -16.27
N LYS A 52 -11.88 3.11 -16.42
CA LYS A 52 -12.02 2.14 -15.33
C LYS A 52 -10.69 1.50 -14.99
N LEU A 53 -10.46 1.24 -13.70
CA LEU A 53 -9.30 0.48 -13.24
C LEU A 53 -9.45 -0.99 -13.67
N ILE A 54 -8.54 -1.48 -14.49
CA ILE A 54 -8.58 -2.87 -14.99
C ILE A 54 -7.48 -3.76 -14.38
N ARG A 55 -6.40 -3.16 -13.87
CA ARG A 55 -5.29 -3.90 -13.26
C ARG A 55 -4.56 -3.03 -12.26
N MET A 56 -4.07 -3.68 -11.21
CA MET A 56 -3.19 -3.08 -10.22
C MET A 56 -2.00 -4.00 -10.01
N TRP A 57 -0.80 -3.41 -9.95
CA TRP A 57 0.39 -4.05 -9.40
C TRP A 57 0.78 -3.29 -8.15
N THR A 58 1.01 -3.99 -7.05
CA THR A 58 1.43 -3.38 -5.80
C THR A 58 2.68 -4.05 -5.28
N ILE A 59 3.59 -3.25 -4.74
CA ILE A 59 4.79 -3.67 -4.03
C ILE A 59 4.69 -3.08 -2.63
N VAL A 60 4.63 -3.96 -1.65
CA VAL A 60 4.42 -3.60 -0.24
C VAL A 60 5.59 -4.14 0.58
N ASP A 61 6.13 -3.32 1.49
CA ASP A 61 7.13 -3.77 2.46
C ASP A 61 6.49 -4.55 3.62
N TRP A 62 6.07 -5.78 3.34
CA TRP A 62 5.44 -6.66 4.32
C TRP A 62 6.38 -7.03 5.48
N GLU A 63 7.66 -7.19 5.21
CA GLU A 63 8.64 -7.52 6.25
C GLU A 63 8.92 -6.33 7.17
N GLY A 64 8.97 -5.11 6.62
CA GLY A 64 9.02 -3.89 7.43
C GLY A 64 7.81 -3.73 8.33
N LEU A 65 6.61 -3.98 7.78
CA LEU A 65 5.38 -3.97 8.56
C LEU A 65 5.39 -5.03 9.67
N ARG A 66 5.76 -6.27 9.35
CA ARG A 66 5.88 -7.36 10.33
C ARG A 66 6.86 -7.01 11.45
N ARG A 67 8.03 -6.45 11.12
CA ARG A 67 9.00 -6.01 12.14
C ARG A 67 8.44 -4.90 13.04
N HIS A 68 7.72 -3.94 12.48
CA HIS A 68 7.08 -2.88 13.26
C HIS A 68 6.00 -3.45 14.19
N MET A 69 5.27 -4.48 13.77
CA MET A 69 4.25 -5.13 14.58
C MET A 69 4.81 -5.99 15.71
N VAL A 70 5.98 -6.62 15.55
CA VAL A 70 6.60 -7.50 16.55
C VAL A 70 7.54 -6.76 17.51
N ALA A 71 8.04 -5.59 17.12
CA ALA A 71 8.95 -4.79 17.96
C ALA A 71 8.25 -4.13 19.17
N HIS A 72 6.96 -4.37 19.35
CA HIS A 72 6.08 -3.84 20.40
C HIS A 72 5.16 -4.94 20.92
#